data_AF-A0AA39JX69-F1
#
_entry.id   AF-A0AA39JX69-F1
#
_cell.length_a   1.000
_cell.length_b   1.000
_cell.length_c   1.000
_cell.angle_alpha   90.00
_cell.angle_beta   90.00
_cell.angle_gamma   90.00
#
_symmetry.space_group_name_H-M   'P 1'
#
loop_
_entity.id
_entity.type
_entity.pdbx_description
1 polymer ?
#
loop_
_entity_poly.entity_id
_entity_poly.type
_entity_poly.pdbx_seq_one_letter_code
_entity_poly.pdbx_strand_id
1 'polypeptide(L)'
;MQDELHRCEEEDQEKRQRALKGNQIVNPKLPPRRVWDLYSNRVVPYWVAQNWPKPISHAWMDEKDRIDMWTPINGKEWPVPIPKDADLHLIRIEMLNLGLEYTWLDVLCLRQIQKDGLREDLRVEEWRLDVPTIGYVYDWAYQVVIYLSGLGQPLSLKEGDLNSDRSWFRRAWTVQEIGDEDRIIAGDTPDGPLHAKPIDEDGNYKTDILTQFHMQWKSFSTQDQGIFTALANMQERVSTNPVDKVAGLAFPLWPKTIPAYHESESLEDAWTALVNAMSSWMWVDFLFLYPAVGQGCKKWRPTWKQVMTDPLPKNTLCFGKVKHDDEKNEDWYEGPCIEKGLVQGLDVGSAEGGDRHGELVVEDVHGMVHTFKIIATHQCLVPEGLYTLRGSSYHWVSEQYWAVGQQLPEQRFEKVSVVVMADRKEAKRLKDLGIAVKCRNILV
;
A
#
# COMPACT_ATOMS: atom_id res chain seq x y z
N MET A 1 -15.67 -14.16 -36.88
CA MET A 1 -14.28 -13.98 -36.40
C MET A 1 -13.86 -12.51 -36.50
N GLN A 2 -13.81 -11.88 -37.68
CA GLN A 2 -13.47 -10.44 -37.78
C GLN A 2 -14.46 -9.53 -37.03
N ASP A 3 -15.77 -9.71 -37.21
CA ASP A 3 -16.79 -8.91 -36.51
C ASP A 3 -16.74 -9.08 -34.98
N GLU A 4 -16.36 -10.27 -34.52
CA GLU A 4 -16.25 -10.58 -33.09
C GLU A 4 -15.01 -9.96 -32.46
N LEU A 5 -13.87 -10.02 -33.16
CA LEU A 5 -12.63 -9.35 -32.72
C LEU A 5 -12.81 -7.83 -32.69
N HIS A 6 -13.49 -7.26 -33.69
CA HIS A 6 -13.78 -5.83 -33.72
C HIS A 6 -14.65 -5.41 -32.53
N ARG A 7 -15.70 -6.18 -32.22
CA ARG A 7 -16.54 -5.95 -31.05
C ARG A 7 -15.74 -6.03 -29.74
N CYS A 8 -14.87 -7.03 -29.58
CA CYS A 8 -14.05 -7.16 -28.37
C CYS A 8 -13.08 -5.99 -28.19
N GLU A 9 -12.51 -5.48 -29.29
CA GLU A 9 -11.68 -4.29 -29.28
C GLU A 9 -12.47 -3.04 -28.85
N GLU A 10 -13.64 -2.80 -29.46
CA GLU A 10 -14.52 -1.68 -29.11
C GLU A 10 -14.93 -1.75 -27.63
N GLU A 11 -15.30 -2.93 -27.13
CA GLU A 11 -15.66 -3.13 -25.72
C GLU A 11 -14.51 -2.83 -24.75
N ASP A 12 -13.26 -3.21 -25.07
CA ASP A 12 -12.09 -2.87 -24.24
C ASP A 12 -11.82 -1.36 -24.25
N GLN A 13 -11.90 -0.72 -25.43
CA GLN A 13 -11.73 0.73 -25.56
C GLN A 13 -12.79 1.49 -24.75
N GLU A 14 -14.06 1.11 -24.86
CA GLU A 14 -15.15 1.71 -24.08
C GLU A 14 -14.98 1.47 -22.57
N LYS A 15 -14.51 0.30 -22.14
CA LYS A 15 -14.23 0.02 -20.72
C LYS A 15 -13.14 0.94 -20.19
N ARG A 16 -12.03 1.11 -20.92
CA ARG A 16 -10.93 1.99 -20.53
C ARG A 16 -11.34 3.46 -20.50
N GLN A 17 -12.08 3.92 -21.51
CA GLN A 17 -12.61 5.29 -21.55
C GLN A 17 -13.56 5.56 -20.37
N ARG A 18 -14.46 4.63 -20.05
CA ARG A 18 -15.38 4.78 -18.89
C ARG A 18 -14.69 4.70 -17.54
N ALA A 19 -13.55 4.02 -17.46
CA ALA A 19 -12.79 3.89 -16.23
C ALA A 19 -12.10 5.19 -15.82
N LEU A 20 -11.83 6.11 -16.75
CA LEU A 20 -11.19 7.39 -16.46
C LEU A 20 -12.22 8.54 -16.50
N LYS A 21 -12.39 9.25 -15.39
CA LYS A 21 -13.20 10.48 -15.30
C LYS A 21 -12.35 11.61 -14.76
N GLY A 22 -11.99 12.57 -15.62
CA GLY A 22 -11.06 13.63 -15.25
C GLY A 22 -9.71 13.04 -14.82
N ASN A 23 -9.24 13.38 -13.63
CA ASN A 23 -8.01 12.85 -13.04
C ASN A 23 -8.22 11.65 -12.10
N GLN A 24 -9.34 10.94 -12.23
CA GLN A 24 -9.66 9.81 -11.37
C GLN A 24 -10.02 8.57 -12.19
N ILE A 25 -9.45 7.44 -11.79
CA ILE A 25 -9.79 6.11 -12.28
C ILE A 25 -10.92 5.57 -11.40
N VAL A 26 -12.16 5.66 -11.89
CA VAL A 26 -13.37 5.27 -11.16
C VAL A 26 -13.60 3.77 -11.12
N ASN A 27 -12.93 3.02 -11.99
CA ASN A 27 -12.89 1.56 -11.96
C ASN A 27 -11.43 1.09 -12.04
N PRO A 28 -10.77 0.79 -10.91
CA PRO A 28 -9.39 0.34 -10.92
C PRO A 28 -9.22 -1.14 -11.32
N LYS A 29 -10.33 -1.89 -11.40
CA LYS A 29 -10.34 -3.32 -11.71
C LYS A 29 -10.32 -3.57 -13.23
N LEU A 30 -9.29 -3.05 -13.88
CA LEU A 30 -9.10 -3.21 -15.31
C LEU A 30 -8.15 -4.35 -15.63
N PRO A 31 -8.45 -5.22 -16.61
CA PRO A 31 -7.45 -6.13 -17.12
C PRO A 31 -6.27 -5.35 -17.72
N PRO A 32 -5.06 -5.94 -17.74
CA PRO A 32 -3.92 -5.32 -18.40
C PRO A 32 -4.26 -5.03 -19.87
N ARG A 33 -3.73 -3.95 -20.44
CA ARG A 33 -3.98 -3.63 -21.86
C ARG A 33 -3.47 -4.72 -22.80
N ARG A 34 -2.33 -5.31 -22.44
CA ARG A 34 -1.63 -6.30 -23.25
C ARG A 34 -1.09 -7.41 -22.38
N VAL A 35 -0.90 -8.57 -22.99
CA VAL A 35 -0.25 -9.74 -22.38
C VAL A 35 0.79 -10.28 -23.34
N TRP A 36 1.82 -10.93 -22.80
CA TRP A 36 2.79 -11.68 -23.60
C TRP A 36 2.29 -13.11 -23.79
N ASP A 37 1.87 -13.41 -25.01
CA ASP A 37 1.60 -14.77 -25.48
C ASP A 37 2.92 -15.50 -25.71
N LEU A 38 3.17 -16.49 -24.87
CA LEU A 38 4.39 -17.28 -24.89
C LEU A 38 4.42 -18.25 -26.07
N TYR A 39 3.29 -18.73 -26.58
CA TYR A 39 3.28 -19.65 -27.73
C TYR A 39 3.64 -18.93 -29.02
N SER A 40 2.98 -17.80 -29.31
CA SER A 40 3.30 -17.01 -30.51
C SER A 40 4.54 -16.11 -30.35
N ASN A 41 5.03 -15.94 -29.11
CA ASN A 41 6.09 -15.01 -28.75
C ASN A 41 5.79 -13.58 -29.20
N ARG A 42 4.58 -13.13 -28.87
CA ARG A 42 4.05 -11.80 -29.19
C ARG A 42 3.34 -11.18 -28.01
N VAL A 43 3.44 -9.87 -27.89
CA VAL A 43 2.56 -9.08 -27.05
C VAL A 43 1.27 -8.86 -27.82
N VAL A 44 0.16 -9.28 -27.25
CA VAL A 44 -1.18 -9.20 -27.83
C VAL A 44 -2.12 -8.44 -26.89
N PRO A 45 -3.18 -7.78 -27.41
CA PRO A 45 -4.19 -7.17 -26.54
C PRO A 45 -4.86 -8.21 -25.65
N TYR A 46 -5.17 -7.85 -24.40
CA TYR A 46 -5.81 -8.77 -23.45
C TYR A 46 -7.17 -9.30 -23.96
N TRP A 47 -7.94 -8.47 -24.66
CA TRP A 47 -9.24 -8.86 -25.19
C TRP A 47 -9.16 -9.99 -26.26
N VAL A 48 -7.98 -10.25 -26.81
CA VAL A 48 -7.69 -11.41 -27.67
C VAL A 48 -7.41 -12.65 -26.81
N ALA A 49 -6.61 -12.52 -25.76
CA ALA A 49 -6.22 -13.63 -24.90
C ALA A 49 -7.38 -14.12 -24.00
N GLN A 50 -8.16 -13.19 -23.44
CA GLN A 50 -9.29 -13.41 -22.51
C GLN A 50 -9.00 -14.33 -21.31
N ASN A 51 -7.73 -14.61 -21.05
CA ASN A 51 -7.22 -15.38 -19.92
C ASN A 51 -6.32 -14.48 -19.09
N TRP A 52 -6.48 -14.53 -17.77
CA TRP A 52 -5.68 -13.70 -16.87
C TRP A 52 -4.21 -14.15 -16.94
N PRO A 53 -3.26 -13.23 -17.20
CA PRO A 53 -1.85 -13.60 -17.29
C PRO A 53 -1.28 -13.87 -15.90
N LYS A 54 -0.22 -14.67 -15.83
CA LYS A 54 0.64 -14.71 -14.64
C LYS A 54 1.70 -13.61 -14.73
N PRO A 55 1.74 -12.63 -13.82
CA PRO A 55 2.69 -11.54 -13.91
C PRO A 55 4.09 -11.94 -13.42
N ILE A 56 5.08 -11.24 -13.95
CA ILE A 56 6.49 -11.37 -13.58
C ILE A 56 6.90 -10.09 -12.84
N SER A 57 7.19 -10.22 -11.55
CA SER A 57 7.89 -9.18 -10.79
C SER A 57 9.39 -9.42 -10.83
N HIS A 58 10.19 -8.35 -10.85
CA HIS A 58 11.64 -8.47 -10.93
C HIS A 58 12.38 -7.30 -10.28
N ALA A 59 13.61 -7.57 -9.84
CA ALA A 59 14.52 -6.55 -9.36
C ALA A 59 14.93 -5.59 -10.48
N TRP A 60 15.34 -4.37 -10.10
CA TRP A 60 15.74 -3.34 -11.04
C TRP A 60 17.26 -3.40 -11.28
N MET A 61 17.69 -3.12 -12.52
CA MET A 61 19.09 -2.91 -12.90
C MET A 61 19.37 -1.44 -13.27
N ASP A 62 20.57 -0.96 -12.94
CA ASP A 62 21.03 0.38 -13.32
C ASP A 62 20.99 0.61 -14.84
N GLU A 63 20.88 1.89 -15.23
CA GLU A 63 20.92 2.27 -16.64
C GLU A 63 22.19 1.80 -17.37
N LYS A 64 23.33 1.75 -16.68
CA LYS A 64 24.58 1.23 -17.26
C LYS A 64 24.57 -0.28 -17.48
N ASP A 65 23.71 -1.02 -16.77
CA ASP A 65 23.65 -2.48 -16.77
C ASP A 65 22.44 -2.99 -17.59
N ARG A 66 21.61 -2.09 -18.12
CA ARG A 66 20.48 -2.38 -19.01
C ARG A 66 20.79 -2.03 -20.47
N ILE A 67 20.03 -2.65 -21.38
CA ILE A 67 19.97 -2.31 -22.81
C ILE A 67 18.53 -2.08 -23.24
N ASP A 68 18.33 -1.10 -24.11
CA ASP A 68 17.02 -0.78 -24.71
C ASP A 68 16.87 -1.59 -26.00
N MET A 69 16.23 -2.77 -25.91
CA MET A 69 16.16 -3.72 -27.01
C MET A 69 14.89 -3.52 -27.87
N TRP A 70 15.05 -3.36 -29.18
CA TRP A 70 13.94 -3.38 -30.14
C TRP A 70 13.62 -4.82 -30.56
N THR A 71 12.49 -5.33 -30.09
CA THR A 71 12.11 -6.74 -30.28
C THR A 71 10.88 -6.88 -31.18
N PRO A 72 10.79 -7.92 -32.02
CA PRO A 72 9.54 -8.23 -32.71
C PRO A 72 8.42 -8.70 -31.76
N ILE A 73 8.73 -9.02 -30.49
CA ILE A 73 7.74 -9.46 -29.49
C ILE A 73 6.64 -8.41 -29.31
N ASN A 74 7.01 -7.13 -29.12
CA ASN A 74 6.06 -6.01 -29.03
C ASN A 74 5.88 -5.28 -30.38
N GLY A 75 6.14 -5.96 -31.51
CA GLY A 75 6.02 -5.38 -32.83
C GLY A 75 7.05 -4.29 -33.16
N LYS A 76 8.11 -4.14 -32.34
CA LYS A 76 9.07 -3.03 -32.40
C LYS A 76 8.39 -1.67 -32.26
N GLU A 77 7.33 -1.59 -31.46
CA GLU A 77 6.62 -0.33 -31.21
C GLU A 77 7.30 0.55 -30.14
N TRP A 78 8.03 -0.06 -29.19
CA TRP A 78 8.83 0.64 -28.18
C TRP A 78 10.07 -0.19 -27.79
N PRO A 79 11.13 0.42 -27.26
CA PRO A 79 12.27 -0.32 -26.74
C PRO A 79 11.91 -1.05 -25.44
N VAL A 80 12.54 -2.21 -25.21
CA VAL A 80 12.33 -3.03 -24.01
C VAL A 80 13.60 -2.99 -23.17
N PRO A 81 13.59 -2.30 -22.01
CA PRO A 81 14.75 -2.22 -21.14
C PRO A 81 14.91 -3.56 -20.40
N ILE A 82 16.01 -4.26 -20.67
CA ILE A 82 16.36 -5.52 -19.99
C ILE A 82 17.83 -5.51 -19.55
N PRO A 83 18.24 -6.34 -18.57
CA PRO A 83 19.65 -6.53 -18.25
C PRO A 83 20.46 -6.95 -19.49
N LYS A 84 21.71 -6.50 -19.60
CA LYS A 84 22.61 -6.79 -20.74
C LYS A 84 22.80 -8.28 -21.04
N ASP A 85 22.71 -9.09 -20.00
CA ASP A 85 22.94 -10.52 -19.96
C ASP A 85 21.63 -11.32 -19.85
N ALA A 86 20.46 -10.65 -19.85
CA ALA A 86 19.18 -11.30 -19.91
C ALA A 86 18.80 -11.66 -21.36
N ASP A 87 18.13 -12.80 -21.53
CA ASP A 87 17.57 -13.23 -22.80
C ASP A 87 16.07 -13.50 -22.63
N LEU A 88 15.23 -12.71 -23.32
CA LEU A 88 13.77 -12.89 -23.34
C LEU A 88 13.37 -14.27 -23.84
N HIS A 89 14.17 -14.91 -24.69
CA HIS A 89 13.90 -16.27 -25.14
C HIS A 89 14.07 -17.30 -24.01
N LEU A 90 15.09 -17.15 -23.16
CA LEU A 90 15.29 -18.02 -22.00
C LEU A 90 14.21 -17.80 -20.94
N ILE A 91 13.84 -16.54 -20.67
CA ILE A 91 12.72 -16.21 -19.78
C ILE A 91 11.43 -16.87 -20.31
N ARG A 92 11.17 -16.77 -21.62
CA ARG A 92 10.03 -17.43 -22.25
C ARG A 92 10.06 -18.95 -22.05
N ILE A 93 11.20 -19.60 -22.26
CA ILE A 93 11.34 -21.05 -22.05
C ILE A 93 11.04 -21.42 -20.60
N GLU A 94 11.57 -20.65 -19.64
CA GLU A 94 11.29 -20.86 -18.22
C GLU A 94 9.79 -20.75 -17.92
N MET A 95 9.12 -19.74 -18.46
CA MET A 95 7.67 -19.57 -18.27
C MET A 95 6.87 -20.70 -18.95
N LEU A 96 7.29 -21.16 -20.12
CA LEU A 96 6.66 -22.32 -20.80
C LEU A 96 6.83 -23.61 -19.99
N ASN A 97 7.98 -23.81 -19.34
CA ASN A 97 8.22 -24.98 -18.47
C ASN A 97 7.35 -24.95 -17.21
N LEU A 98 6.92 -23.76 -16.76
CA LEU A 98 5.90 -23.60 -15.72
C LEU A 98 4.46 -23.84 -16.23
N GLY A 99 4.31 -24.21 -17.51
CA GLY A 99 3.02 -24.49 -18.14
C GLY A 99 2.22 -23.24 -18.51
N LEU A 100 2.88 -22.10 -18.68
CA LEU A 100 2.21 -20.82 -18.93
C LEU A 100 1.99 -20.60 -20.42
N GLU A 101 0.79 -20.13 -20.77
CA GLU A 101 0.46 -19.64 -22.11
C GLU A 101 0.58 -18.11 -22.19
N TYR A 102 0.04 -17.40 -21.20
CA TYR A 102 0.07 -15.94 -21.12
C TYR A 102 0.78 -15.46 -19.85
N THR A 103 1.68 -14.50 -20.01
CA THR A 103 2.34 -13.81 -18.90
C THR A 103 2.23 -12.30 -19.05
N TRP A 104 2.41 -11.57 -17.96
CA TRP A 104 2.48 -10.12 -17.97
C TRP A 104 3.85 -9.68 -17.46
N LEU A 105 4.59 -8.99 -18.32
CA LEU A 105 5.89 -8.41 -17.99
C LEU A 105 5.81 -6.93 -18.31
N ASP A 106 5.97 -6.07 -17.31
CA ASP A 106 5.80 -4.61 -17.40
C ASP A 106 6.59 -4.00 -18.57
N VAL A 107 7.88 -4.35 -18.70
CA VAL A 107 8.77 -3.85 -19.76
C VAL A 107 8.32 -4.25 -21.17
N LEU A 108 7.56 -5.33 -21.32
CA LEU A 108 6.99 -5.79 -22.58
C LEU A 108 5.56 -5.33 -22.82
N CYS A 109 4.74 -5.22 -21.77
CA CYS A 109 3.31 -5.02 -21.89
C CYS A 109 2.91 -3.55 -21.77
N LEU A 110 3.75 -2.72 -21.15
CA LEU A 110 3.61 -1.26 -21.09
C LEU A 110 4.59 -0.58 -22.04
N ARG A 111 4.14 0.52 -22.67
CA ARG A 111 5.05 1.35 -23.47
C ARG A 111 6.12 1.95 -22.57
N GLN A 112 7.37 1.92 -23.01
CA GLN A 112 8.52 2.42 -22.27
C GLN A 112 8.96 3.77 -22.80
N ILE A 113 9.67 4.54 -21.97
CA ILE A 113 10.23 5.83 -22.37
C ILE A 113 11.20 5.64 -23.54
N GLN A 114 11.03 6.42 -24.60
CA GLN A 114 11.90 6.37 -25.78
C GLN A 114 12.86 7.56 -25.83
N LYS A 115 14.16 7.30 -26.03
CA LYS A 115 15.14 8.34 -26.38
C LYS A 115 14.70 8.96 -27.71
N ASP A 116 14.51 10.29 -27.72
CA ASP A 116 14.00 11.14 -28.82
C ASP A 116 12.47 11.33 -28.90
N GLY A 117 11.69 10.75 -27.97
CA GLY A 117 10.32 11.19 -27.68
C GLY A 117 9.24 10.90 -28.73
N LEU A 118 9.48 10.00 -29.69
CA LEU A 118 8.45 9.57 -30.63
C LEU A 118 7.32 8.85 -29.89
N ARG A 119 6.06 9.26 -30.11
CA ARG A 119 4.85 8.66 -29.51
C ARG A 119 4.76 8.74 -27.98
N GLU A 120 5.48 9.69 -27.37
CA GLU A 120 5.36 9.96 -25.93
C GLU A 120 3.95 10.39 -25.52
N ASP A 121 3.19 11.03 -26.43
CA ASP A 121 1.77 11.34 -26.23
C ASP A 121 0.94 10.07 -25.97
N LEU A 122 1.16 9.01 -26.75
CA LEU A 122 0.49 7.72 -26.55
C LEU A 122 0.94 7.06 -25.23
N ARG A 123 2.22 7.15 -24.89
CA ARG A 123 2.74 6.60 -23.64
C ARG A 123 2.11 7.30 -22.44
N VAL A 124 2.08 8.63 -22.43
CA VAL A 124 1.50 9.42 -21.34
C VAL A 124 0.02 9.09 -21.16
N GLU A 125 -0.76 9.01 -22.24
CA GLU A 125 -2.19 8.65 -22.15
C GLU A 125 -2.40 7.21 -21.67
N GLU A 126 -1.56 6.25 -22.09
CA GLU A 126 -1.62 4.88 -21.58
C GLU A 126 -1.23 4.81 -20.11
N TRP A 127 -0.11 5.44 -19.72
CA TRP A 127 0.40 5.43 -18.35
C TRP A 127 -0.55 6.07 -17.37
N ARG A 128 -1.26 7.12 -17.78
CA ARG A 128 -2.29 7.79 -16.97
C ARG A 128 -3.32 6.82 -16.40
N LEU A 129 -3.62 5.72 -17.10
CA LEU A 129 -4.57 4.69 -16.70
C LEU A 129 -3.88 3.38 -16.27
N ASP A 130 -2.95 2.88 -17.09
CA ASP A 130 -2.44 1.52 -16.98
C ASP A 130 -1.36 1.39 -15.89
N VAL A 131 -0.57 2.45 -15.60
CA VAL A 131 0.44 2.42 -14.51
C VAL A 131 -0.21 2.38 -13.12
N PRO A 132 -1.19 3.24 -12.79
CA PRO A 132 -1.94 3.13 -11.54
C PRO A 132 -2.63 1.80 -11.31
N THR A 133 -2.95 1.06 -12.37
CA THR A 133 -3.74 -0.19 -12.31
C THR A 133 -2.90 -1.46 -12.35
N ILE A 134 -1.56 -1.33 -12.39
CA ILE A 134 -0.62 -2.47 -12.39
C ILE A 134 -0.88 -3.43 -11.23
N GLY A 135 -1.12 -2.90 -10.03
CA GLY A 135 -1.33 -3.74 -8.85
C GLY A 135 -2.49 -4.74 -9.02
N TYR A 136 -3.53 -4.41 -9.80
CA TYR A 136 -4.63 -5.35 -10.06
C TYR A 136 -4.18 -6.60 -10.84
N VAL A 137 -3.16 -6.47 -11.70
CA VAL A 137 -2.60 -7.60 -12.46
C VAL A 137 -2.03 -8.64 -11.50
N TYR A 138 -1.38 -8.19 -10.42
CA TYR A 138 -0.78 -9.02 -9.39
C TYR A 138 -1.78 -9.49 -8.34
N ASP A 139 -2.70 -8.62 -7.91
CA ASP A 139 -3.77 -8.90 -6.93
C ASP A 139 -4.70 -10.02 -7.40
N TRP A 140 -5.06 -10.03 -8.69
CA TRP A 140 -5.96 -11.04 -9.26
C TRP A 140 -5.25 -12.28 -9.81
N ALA A 141 -3.90 -12.28 -9.80
CA ALA A 141 -3.14 -13.42 -10.28
C ALA A 141 -3.01 -14.48 -9.19
N TYR A 142 -3.39 -15.72 -9.53
CA TYR A 142 -3.20 -16.89 -8.66
C TYR A 142 -1.72 -17.12 -8.31
N GLN A 143 -0.81 -16.82 -9.23
CA GLN A 143 0.62 -17.03 -9.08
C GLN A 143 1.40 -15.85 -9.65
N VAL A 144 2.35 -15.34 -8.86
CA VAL A 144 3.33 -14.35 -9.30
C VAL A 144 4.69 -15.02 -9.45
N VAL A 145 5.35 -14.77 -10.58
CA VAL A 145 6.72 -15.22 -10.81
C VAL A 145 7.67 -14.08 -10.44
N ILE A 146 8.70 -14.36 -9.63
CA ILE A 146 9.56 -13.33 -9.04
C ILE A 146 11.03 -13.61 -9.35
N TYR A 147 11.67 -12.68 -10.06
CA TYR A 147 13.12 -12.66 -10.24
C TYR A 147 13.79 -11.74 -9.21
N LEU A 148 14.26 -12.30 -8.10
CA LEU A 148 14.85 -11.53 -6.99
C LEU A 148 16.23 -10.93 -7.32
N SER A 149 17.01 -11.57 -8.17
CA SER A 149 18.34 -11.09 -8.60
C SER A 149 18.30 -10.26 -9.90
N GLY A 150 17.11 -10.02 -10.44
CA GLY A 150 16.88 -9.27 -11.69
C GLY A 150 16.35 -10.14 -12.82
N LEU A 151 15.65 -9.51 -13.76
CA LEU A 151 14.90 -10.21 -14.81
C LEU A 151 15.79 -11.17 -15.62
N GLY A 152 15.41 -12.47 -15.64
CA GLY A 152 16.14 -13.50 -16.36
C GLY A 152 17.45 -13.96 -15.71
N GLN A 153 17.76 -13.48 -14.50
CA GLN A 153 18.96 -13.86 -13.77
C GLN A 153 18.72 -15.06 -12.85
N PRO A 154 19.71 -15.97 -12.71
CA PRO A 154 19.69 -16.96 -11.65
C PRO A 154 19.63 -16.30 -10.27
N LEU A 155 18.88 -16.90 -9.35
CA LEU A 155 18.83 -16.49 -7.96
C LEU A 155 20.21 -16.66 -7.34
N SER A 156 20.85 -15.55 -7.03
CA SER A 156 22.15 -15.51 -6.36
C SER A 156 22.18 -14.42 -5.29
N LEU A 157 22.96 -14.66 -4.25
CA LEU A 157 23.16 -13.74 -3.13
C LEU A 157 24.64 -13.40 -3.02
N LYS A 158 24.99 -12.14 -3.28
CA LYS A 158 26.30 -11.56 -3.01
C LYS A 158 26.19 -10.58 -1.86
N GLU A 159 27.28 -10.40 -1.15
CA GLU A 159 27.34 -9.47 -0.02
C GLU A 159 26.87 -8.07 -0.42
N GLY A 160 25.91 -7.52 0.33
CA GLY A 160 25.29 -6.22 0.06
C GLY A 160 24.08 -6.25 -0.88
N ASP A 161 23.78 -7.36 -1.57
CA ASP A 161 22.68 -7.42 -2.55
C ASP A 161 21.32 -7.09 -1.93
N LEU A 162 21.01 -7.63 -0.73
CA LEU A 162 19.71 -7.44 -0.08
C LEU A 162 19.43 -5.99 0.32
N ASN A 163 20.48 -5.25 0.70
CA ASN A 163 20.39 -3.86 1.15
C ASN A 163 20.63 -2.86 0.01
N SER A 164 21.01 -3.35 -1.17
CA SER A 164 21.19 -2.51 -2.35
C SER A 164 19.85 -1.92 -2.77
N ASP A 165 19.86 -0.67 -3.23
CA ASP A 165 18.70 -0.01 -3.83
C ASP A 165 18.15 -0.75 -5.07
N ARG A 166 18.94 -1.67 -5.63
CA ARG A 166 18.57 -2.56 -6.74
C ARG A 166 17.80 -3.81 -6.30
N SER A 167 17.88 -4.16 -5.01
CA SER A 167 17.22 -5.32 -4.44
C SER A 167 15.73 -5.31 -4.75
N TRP A 168 15.17 -6.48 -5.07
CA TRP A 168 13.72 -6.63 -5.19
C TRP A 168 12.98 -6.15 -3.92
N PHE A 169 13.59 -6.37 -2.75
CA PHE A 169 13.07 -5.94 -1.45
C PHE A 169 13.14 -4.41 -1.21
N ARG A 170 13.80 -3.67 -2.10
CA ARG A 170 14.00 -2.22 -1.98
C ARG A 170 13.24 -1.44 -3.05
N ARG A 171 12.69 -2.06 -4.10
CA ARG A 171 11.90 -1.35 -5.10
C ARG A 171 10.52 -0.93 -4.55
N ALA A 172 10.08 0.29 -4.85
CA ALA A 172 8.78 0.81 -4.43
C ALA A 172 7.61 0.00 -5.01
N TRP A 173 7.65 -0.23 -6.32
CA TRP A 173 6.60 -0.97 -7.02
C TRP A 173 6.38 -2.38 -6.47
N THR A 174 7.42 -3.06 -5.98
CA THR A 174 7.28 -4.44 -5.49
C THR A 174 6.43 -4.57 -4.24
N VAL A 175 6.08 -3.46 -3.57
CA VAL A 175 5.08 -3.46 -2.47
C VAL A 175 3.71 -3.95 -2.95
N GLN A 176 3.35 -3.73 -4.22
CA GLN A 176 2.08 -4.20 -4.80
C GLN A 176 2.24 -5.37 -5.78
N GLU A 177 3.46 -5.90 -5.98
CA GLU A 177 3.76 -6.96 -6.95
C GLU A 177 3.98 -8.33 -6.29
N ILE A 178 3.53 -8.49 -5.06
CA ILE A 178 3.81 -9.69 -4.24
C ILE A 178 2.79 -10.81 -4.52
N GLY A 179 1.59 -10.46 -4.97
CA GLY A 179 0.46 -11.38 -5.14
C GLY A 179 -0.11 -11.89 -3.81
N ASP A 180 -1.37 -12.34 -3.88
CA ASP A 180 -2.14 -12.76 -2.70
C ASP A 180 -2.04 -14.26 -2.38
N GLU A 181 -1.93 -15.13 -3.41
CA GLU A 181 -1.98 -16.58 -3.24
C GLU A 181 -0.59 -17.24 -3.26
N ASP A 182 -0.04 -17.50 -4.45
CA ASP A 182 1.21 -18.26 -4.62
C ASP A 182 2.33 -17.43 -5.26
N ARG A 183 3.59 -17.78 -4.92
CA ARG A 183 4.81 -17.13 -5.42
C ARG A 183 5.78 -18.17 -5.94
N ILE A 184 6.27 -17.98 -7.16
CA ILE A 184 7.32 -18.80 -7.76
C ILE A 184 8.57 -17.94 -7.86
N ILE A 185 9.65 -18.35 -7.23
CA ILE A 185 10.94 -17.69 -7.44
C ILE A 185 11.57 -18.23 -8.72
N ALA A 186 11.75 -17.35 -9.69
CA ALA A 186 12.40 -17.67 -10.96
C ALA A 186 13.93 -17.60 -10.84
N GLY A 187 14.61 -18.29 -11.75
CA GLY A 187 16.06 -18.46 -11.70
C GLY A 187 16.52 -19.33 -10.53
N ASP A 188 15.61 -20.05 -9.86
CA ASP A 188 15.97 -21.00 -8.80
C ASP A 188 16.79 -22.16 -9.38
N THR A 189 17.77 -22.62 -8.60
CA THR A 189 18.69 -23.70 -9.00
C THR A 189 18.81 -24.69 -7.86
N PRO A 190 19.06 -26.00 -8.11
CA PRO A 190 19.09 -27.02 -7.06
C PRO A 190 20.08 -26.76 -5.90
N ASP A 191 21.14 -26.00 -6.15
CA ASP A 191 22.14 -25.59 -5.16
C ASP A 191 21.96 -24.13 -4.69
N GLY A 192 20.81 -23.52 -5.03
CA GLY A 192 20.51 -22.12 -4.83
C GLY A 192 20.08 -21.78 -3.40
N PRO A 193 19.94 -20.47 -3.10
CA PRO A 193 19.63 -19.97 -1.75
C PRO A 193 18.34 -20.53 -1.12
N LEU A 194 17.34 -20.90 -1.95
CA LEU A 194 16.06 -21.42 -1.47
C LEU A 194 16.15 -22.83 -0.90
N HIS A 195 17.12 -23.63 -1.34
CA HIS A 195 17.28 -25.01 -0.88
C HIS A 195 18.29 -25.15 0.27
N ALA A 196 18.87 -24.03 0.72
CA ALA A 196 19.73 -24.04 1.88
C ALA A 196 18.96 -24.50 3.12
N LYS A 197 19.63 -25.25 4.01
CA LYS A 197 19.06 -25.71 5.28
C LYS A 197 19.57 -24.83 6.42
N PRO A 198 18.73 -24.52 7.42
CA PRO A 198 19.19 -23.85 8.62
C PRO A 198 20.21 -24.73 9.34
N ILE A 199 21.16 -24.09 10.00
CA ILE A 199 22.24 -24.75 10.76
C ILE A 199 21.86 -24.99 12.22
N ASP A 200 20.81 -24.33 12.71
CA ASP A 200 20.29 -24.45 14.07
C ASP A 200 18.76 -24.25 14.11
N GLU A 201 18.18 -24.40 15.31
CA GLU A 201 16.74 -24.20 15.56
C GLU A 201 16.34 -22.72 15.58
N ASP A 202 17.29 -21.81 15.74
CA ASP A 202 17.08 -20.35 15.73
C ASP A 202 16.85 -19.81 14.29
N GLY A 203 17.01 -20.67 13.28
CA GLY A 203 16.80 -20.32 11.88
C GLY A 203 17.99 -19.61 11.25
N ASN A 204 19.18 -19.73 11.83
CA ASN A 204 20.39 -19.23 11.21
C ASN A 204 20.82 -20.14 10.07
N TYR A 205 21.54 -19.56 9.12
CA TYR A 205 22.10 -20.26 7.97
C TYR A 205 23.61 -20.13 7.96
N LYS A 206 24.25 -20.85 7.03
CA LYS A 206 25.72 -20.88 6.88
C LYS A 206 26.35 -19.49 6.73
N THR A 207 25.62 -18.51 6.19
CA THR A 207 26.07 -17.14 6.02
C THR A 207 25.01 -16.16 6.49
N ASP A 208 25.44 -15.01 7.02
CA ASP A 208 24.55 -13.96 7.53
C ASP A 208 23.58 -13.46 6.46
N ILE A 209 24.05 -13.31 5.22
CA ILE A 209 23.20 -12.90 4.09
C ILE A 209 22.09 -13.92 3.80
N LEU A 210 22.35 -15.22 3.97
CA LEU A 210 21.35 -16.26 3.75
C LEU A 210 20.32 -16.27 4.89
N THR A 211 20.77 -16.05 6.12
CA THR A 211 19.89 -15.82 7.27
C THR A 211 18.99 -14.60 7.02
N GLN A 212 19.57 -13.48 6.62
CA GLN A 212 18.84 -12.25 6.33
C GLN A 212 17.84 -12.44 5.18
N PHE A 213 18.23 -13.15 4.12
CA PHE A 213 17.36 -13.48 2.98
C PHE A 213 16.12 -14.26 3.43
N HIS A 214 16.30 -15.34 4.18
CA HIS A 214 15.19 -16.17 4.66
C HIS A 214 14.30 -15.42 5.67
N MET A 215 14.88 -14.57 6.51
CA MET A 215 14.11 -13.70 7.42
C MET A 215 13.28 -12.66 6.66
N GLN A 216 13.87 -11.96 5.68
CA GLN A 216 13.15 -10.99 4.85
C GLN A 216 12.05 -11.68 4.04
N TRP A 217 12.37 -12.77 3.34
CA TRP A 217 11.41 -13.53 2.55
C TRP A 217 10.22 -14.03 3.39
N LYS A 218 10.50 -14.61 4.56
CA LYS A 218 9.46 -15.05 5.49
C LYS A 218 8.60 -13.88 5.96
N SER A 219 9.22 -12.77 6.36
CA SER A 219 8.51 -11.55 6.75
C SER A 219 7.52 -11.15 5.67
N PHE A 220 7.97 -10.98 4.42
CA PHE A 220 7.12 -10.63 3.26
C PHE A 220 5.98 -11.62 3.01
N SER A 221 6.21 -12.92 3.21
CA SER A 221 5.16 -13.94 3.00
C SER A 221 4.05 -13.95 4.06
N THR A 222 4.28 -13.30 5.21
CA THR A 222 3.40 -13.35 6.39
C THR A 222 2.77 -12.00 6.75
N GLN A 223 2.96 -10.96 5.92
CA GLN A 223 2.59 -9.60 6.30
C GLN A 223 1.08 -9.37 6.35
N ASP A 224 0.68 -8.64 7.39
CA ASP A 224 -0.65 -8.09 7.60
C ASP A 224 -0.94 -6.98 6.57
N GLN A 225 -2.14 -6.99 5.98
CA GLN A 225 -2.59 -6.12 4.89
C GLN A 225 -3.03 -4.72 5.35
N GLY A 226 -2.77 -4.32 6.60
CA GLY A 226 -3.18 -3.01 7.11
C GLY A 226 -2.30 -1.85 6.64
N ILE A 227 -2.85 -0.64 6.73
CA ILE A 227 -2.24 0.59 6.20
C ILE A 227 -0.81 0.87 6.69
N PHE A 228 -0.52 0.67 7.98
CA PHE A 228 0.80 1.03 8.53
C PHE A 228 1.88 0.02 8.15
N THR A 229 1.55 -1.26 7.97
CA THR A 229 2.47 -2.23 7.36
C THR A 229 2.84 -1.82 5.94
N ALA A 230 1.84 -1.46 5.10
CA ALA A 230 2.11 -1.00 3.74
C ALA A 230 3.00 0.26 3.71
N LEU A 231 2.72 1.23 4.60
CA LEU A 231 3.52 2.45 4.74
C LEU A 231 4.94 2.16 5.27
N ALA A 232 5.09 1.29 6.28
CA ALA A 232 6.39 0.90 6.81
C ALA A 232 7.25 0.16 5.77
N ASN A 233 6.62 -0.70 4.97
CA ASN A 233 7.30 -1.31 3.83
C ASN A 233 7.78 -0.26 2.84
N MET A 234 6.96 0.77 2.55
CA MET A 234 7.26 1.83 1.60
C MET A 234 8.36 2.79 2.11
N GLN A 235 8.46 3.02 3.43
CA GLN A 235 9.53 3.80 4.06
C GLN A 235 10.92 3.30 3.64
N GLU A 236 11.09 1.98 3.60
CA GLU A 236 12.34 1.31 3.24
C GLU A 236 12.56 1.15 1.73
N ARG A 237 11.65 1.65 0.88
CA ARG A 237 11.79 1.51 -0.57
C ARG A 237 12.51 2.67 -1.23
N VAL A 238 12.93 2.44 -2.46
CA VAL A 238 13.47 3.41 -3.40
C VAL A 238 12.71 3.35 -4.71
N SER A 239 12.71 4.46 -5.43
CA SER A 239 12.07 4.59 -6.74
C SER A 239 12.86 5.51 -7.66
N THR A 240 12.69 5.35 -8.98
CA THR A 240 13.27 6.26 -9.97
C THR A 240 12.59 7.62 -9.90
N ASN A 241 11.25 7.60 -10.00
CA ASN A 241 10.43 8.78 -9.78
C ASN A 241 9.89 8.73 -8.34
N PRO A 242 10.08 9.78 -7.53
CA PRO A 242 9.52 9.81 -6.18
C PRO A 242 8.00 9.52 -6.14
N VAL A 243 7.23 9.96 -7.15
CA VAL A 243 5.77 9.73 -7.23
C VAL A 243 5.42 8.24 -7.26
N ASP A 244 6.31 7.39 -7.77
CA ASP A 244 6.11 5.93 -7.80
C ASP A 244 5.95 5.33 -6.41
N LYS A 245 6.50 5.96 -5.36
CA LYS A 245 6.26 5.50 -3.98
C LYS A 245 4.79 5.67 -3.59
N VAL A 246 4.15 6.74 -4.03
CA VAL A 246 2.72 6.96 -3.78
C VAL A 246 1.91 6.01 -4.66
N ALA A 247 2.26 5.92 -5.96
CA ALA A 247 1.53 5.06 -6.89
C ALA A 247 1.64 3.57 -6.53
N GLY A 248 2.78 3.11 -6.02
CA GLY A 248 2.99 1.73 -5.55
C GLY A 248 2.23 1.38 -4.27
N LEU A 249 1.64 2.36 -3.59
CA LEU A 249 0.72 2.15 -2.47
C LEU A 249 -0.75 2.05 -2.93
N ALA A 250 -1.05 2.24 -4.21
CA ALA A 250 -2.42 2.28 -4.70
C ALA A 250 -3.18 1.01 -4.30
N PHE A 251 -2.76 -0.19 -4.70
CA PHE A 251 -3.47 -1.42 -4.34
C PHE A 251 -3.37 -1.81 -2.86
N PRO A 252 -2.22 -1.70 -2.19
CA PRO A 252 -2.10 -1.99 -0.76
C PRO A 252 -3.07 -1.22 0.13
N LEU A 253 -3.56 -0.05 -0.30
CA LEU A 253 -4.49 0.79 0.46
C LEU A 253 -5.97 0.54 0.10
N TRP A 254 -6.25 -0.50 -0.69
CA TRP A 254 -7.59 -0.95 -1.12
C TRP A 254 -8.54 0.19 -1.57
N PRO A 255 -8.15 0.98 -2.57
CA PRO A 255 -8.88 2.15 -2.97
C PRO A 255 -10.12 1.76 -3.78
N LYS A 256 -11.19 2.53 -3.66
CA LYS A 256 -12.39 2.33 -4.50
C LYS A 256 -12.20 2.92 -5.89
N THR A 257 -11.38 3.95 -5.98
CA THR A 257 -10.98 4.69 -7.17
C THR A 257 -9.50 5.01 -7.03
N ILE A 258 -8.74 5.16 -8.11
CA ILE A 258 -7.31 5.51 -8.00
C ILE A 258 -7.07 6.86 -8.69
N PRO A 259 -6.25 7.77 -8.16
CA PRO A 259 -5.86 8.96 -8.91
C PRO A 259 -5.14 8.57 -10.20
N ALA A 260 -5.33 9.36 -11.26
CA ALA A 260 -4.54 9.21 -12.47
C ALA A 260 -3.06 9.48 -12.18
N TYR A 261 -2.16 8.78 -12.87
CA TYR A 261 -0.72 8.98 -12.68
C TYR A 261 -0.19 10.13 -13.53
N HIS A 262 0.53 11.04 -12.90
CA HIS A 262 1.28 12.11 -13.55
C HIS A 262 2.68 12.19 -12.96
N GLU A 263 3.70 12.01 -13.80
CA GLU A 263 5.10 11.97 -13.37
C GLU A 263 5.57 13.28 -12.69
N SER A 264 4.90 14.39 -12.97
CA SER A 264 5.24 15.74 -12.49
C SER A 264 4.48 16.17 -11.23
N GLU A 265 3.62 15.32 -10.67
CA GLU A 265 2.86 15.67 -9.47
C GLU A 265 3.76 15.83 -8.23
N SER A 266 3.35 16.72 -7.33
CA SER A 266 4.00 16.80 -6.02
C SER A 266 3.62 15.57 -5.19
N LEU A 267 4.54 15.09 -4.37
CA LEU A 267 4.31 13.92 -3.52
C LEU A 267 3.14 14.11 -2.56
N GLU A 268 2.97 15.33 -2.02
CA GLU A 268 1.88 15.63 -1.10
C GLU A 268 0.51 15.70 -1.81
N ASP A 269 0.47 16.20 -3.05
CA ASP A 269 -0.76 16.20 -3.84
C ASP A 269 -1.15 14.79 -4.26
N ALA A 270 -0.19 14.00 -4.75
CA ALA A 270 -0.41 12.59 -5.10
C ALA A 270 -0.87 11.78 -3.88
N TRP A 271 -0.23 11.97 -2.73
CA TRP A 271 -0.62 11.31 -1.47
C TRP A 271 -2.02 11.74 -1.03
N THR A 272 -2.31 13.04 -1.07
CA THR A 272 -3.64 13.57 -0.73
C THR A 272 -4.72 12.97 -1.62
N ALA A 273 -4.46 12.89 -2.93
CA ALA A 273 -5.38 12.30 -3.89
C ALA A 273 -5.58 10.79 -3.63
N LEU A 274 -4.52 10.04 -3.36
CA LEU A 274 -4.61 8.62 -3.03
C LEU A 274 -5.37 8.39 -1.72
N VAL A 275 -5.09 9.19 -0.68
CA VAL A 275 -5.82 9.10 0.59
C VAL A 275 -7.28 9.41 0.38
N ASN A 276 -7.66 10.44 -0.39
CA ASN A 276 -9.06 10.73 -0.70
C ASN A 276 -9.76 9.57 -1.45
N ALA A 277 -9.01 8.78 -2.21
CA ALA A 277 -9.53 7.68 -3.03
C ALA A 277 -9.58 6.32 -2.29
N MET A 278 -8.92 6.25 -1.13
CA MET A 278 -8.80 5.08 -0.25
C MET A 278 -10.15 4.61 0.30
N SER A 279 -10.23 3.35 0.71
CA SER A 279 -11.41 2.81 1.40
C SER A 279 -11.70 3.52 2.73
N SER A 280 -12.98 3.83 2.97
CA SER A 280 -13.48 4.43 4.22
C SER A 280 -13.09 3.71 5.51
N TRP A 281 -12.74 2.42 5.42
CA TRP A 281 -12.32 1.61 6.55
C TRP A 281 -10.86 1.88 6.94
N MET A 282 -9.98 2.11 5.96
CA MET A 282 -8.56 2.37 6.20
C MET A 282 -8.31 3.76 6.82
N TRP A 283 -9.16 4.75 6.53
CA TRP A 283 -9.10 6.08 7.16
C TRP A 283 -9.25 6.06 8.68
N VAL A 284 -9.96 5.06 9.20
CA VAL A 284 -10.21 4.91 10.63
C VAL A 284 -8.90 4.69 11.37
N ASP A 285 -7.95 4.00 10.75
CA ASP A 285 -6.63 3.74 11.31
C ASP A 285 -5.83 5.04 11.45
N PHE A 286 -5.92 5.95 10.48
CA PHE A 286 -5.34 7.29 10.65
C PHE A 286 -6.00 8.07 11.79
N LEU A 287 -7.33 8.00 11.92
CA LEU A 287 -8.01 8.73 12.99
C LEU A 287 -7.64 8.21 14.38
N PHE A 288 -7.59 6.89 14.57
CA PHE A 288 -7.50 6.28 15.90
C PHE A 288 -6.15 5.67 16.27
N LEU A 289 -5.27 5.40 15.32
CA LEU A 289 -3.97 4.77 15.59
C LEU A 289 -2.80 5.70 15.31
N TYR A 290 -2.89 6.58 14.30
CA TYR A 290 -1.82 7.54 14.04
C TYR A 290 -1.74 8.60 15.16
N PRO A 291 -0.62 8.76 15.88
CA PRO A 291 -0.63 9.53 17.12
C PRO A 291 -0.47 11.04 16.95
N ALA A 292 0.23 11.47 15.91
CA ALA A 292 0.52 12.87 15.67
C ALA A 292 -0.61 13.59 14.93
N VAL A 293 -0.67 14.90 15.13
CA VAL A 293 -1.54 15.79 14.34
C VAL A 293 -1.03 15.87 12.91
N GLY A 294 -1.95 15.83 11.96
CA GLY A 294 -1.67 16.08 10.54
C GLY A 294 -1.08 17.47 10.31
N GLN A 295 0.03 17.53 9.58
CA GLN A 295 0.68 18.81 9.26
C GLN A 295 0.04 19.52 8.07
N GLY A 296 -0.83 18.85 7.32
CA GLY A 296 -1.53 19.40 6.16
C GLY A 296 -2.79 20.19 6.50
N CYS A 297 -3.63 20.37 5.47
CA CYS A 297 -4.95 21.01 5.60
C CYS A 297 -5.92 20.18 6.44
N LYS A 298 -5.79 18.85 6.38
CA LYS A 298 -6.57 17.91 7.20
C LYS A 298 -5.75 17.47 8.42
N LYS A 299 -6.17 17.84 9.63
CA LYS A 299 -5.42 17.59 10.90
C LYS A 299 -5.59 16.17 11.43
N TRP A 300 -6.67 15.49 11.07
CA TRP A 300 -6.95 14.13 11.52
C TRP A 300 -6.10 13.03 10.87
N ARG A 301 -5.45 13.31 9.73
CA ARG A 301 -4.67 12.36 8.94
C ARG A 301 -3.25 12.87 8.64
N PRO A 302 -2.26 11.98 8.49
CA PRO A 302 -0.88 12.38 8.24
C PRO A 302 -0.64 12.86 6.81
N THR A 303 0.36 13.73 6.63
CA THR A 303 0.90 14.08 5.31
C THR A 303 1.86 13.01 4.80
N TRP A 304 2.24 13.08 3.52
CA TRP A 304 3.25 12.20 2.93
C TRP A 304 4.55 12.26 3.70
N LYS A 305 5.03 13.47 4.01
CA LYS A 305 6.24 13.65 4.80
C LYS A 305 6.15 12.91 6.13
N GLN A 306 5.05 13.06 6.86
CA GLN A 306 4.84 12.41 8.16
C GLN A 306 4.85 10.89 8.06
N VAL A 307 4.10 10.29 7.13
CA VAL A 307 4.09 8.82 6.99
C VAL A 307 5.43 8.26 6.52
N MET A 308 6.30 9.08 5.95
CA MET A 308 7.62 8.65 5.48
C MET A 308 8.73 8.89 6.51
N THR A 309 8.53 9.73 7.53
CA THR A 309 9.56 10.07 8.53
C THR A 309 9.24 9.62 9.93
N ASP A 310 7.97 9.59 10.29
CA ASP A 310 7.55 9.33 11.67
C ASP A 310 7.51 7.81 11.92
N PRO A 311 7.79 7.35 13.14
CA PRO A 311 7.54 5.97 13.54
C PRO A 311 6.06 5.63 13.37
N LEU A 312 5.78 4.58 12.59
CA LEU A 312 4.41 4.18 12.29
C LEU A 312 3.83 3.27 13.40
N PRO A 313 2.53 3.39 13.73
CA PRO A 313 1.86 2.48 14.63
C PRO A 313 1.90 1.04 14.13
N LYS A 314 1.79 0.08 15.05
CA LYS A 314 1.48 -1.30 14.67
C LYS A 314 0.05 -1.36 14.14
N ASN A 315 -0.16 -2.11 13.07
CA ASN A 315 -1.50 -2.43 12.62
C ASN A 315 -2.24 -3.20 13.72
N THR A 316 -3.45 -2.72 13.99
CA THR A 316 -4.38 -3.31 14.95
C THR A 316 -5.78 -3.18 14.36
N LEU A 317 -6.68 -4.09 14.72
CA LEU A 317 -8.04 -4.07 14.19
C LEU A 317 -8.81 -2.88 14.79
N CYS A 318 -8.93 -1.79 14.04
CA CYS A 318 -9.78 -0.67 14.40
C CYS A 318 -11.05 -0.65 13.55
N PHE A 319 -12.21 -0.57 14.19
CA PHE A 319 -13.50 -0.55 13.49
C PHE A 319 -14.09 0.85 13.44
N GLY A 320 -14.62 1.20 12.28
CA GLY A 320 -15.29 2.47 12.05
C GLY A 320 -15.46 2.70 10.56
N LYS A 321 -16.03 3.86 10.20
CA LYS A 321 -15.93 4.40 8.85
C LYS A 321 -15.78 5.90 8.94
N VAL A 322 -14.69 6.43 8.42
CA VAL A 322 -14.66 7.84 8.06
C VAL A 322 -15.30 7.94 6.68
N LYS A 323 -16.13 8.94 6.45
CA LYS A 323 -16.79 9.17 5.16
C LYS A 323 -16.39 10.54 4.64
N HIS A 324 -16.43 10.68 3.33
CA HIS A 324 -16.15 11.92 2.63
C HIS A 324 -17.41 12.42 1.93
N ASP A 325 -17.58 13.74 1.92
CA ASP A 325 -18.60 14.46 1.17
C ASP A 325 -17.89 15.26 0.07
N ASP A 326 -18.01 14.80 -1.17
CA ASP A 326 -17.33 15.41 -2.32
C ASP A 326 -17.80 16.85 -2.60
N GLU A 327 -19.07 17.17 -2.32
CA GLU A 327 -19.63 18.50 -2.60
C GLU A 327 -19.05 19.56 -1.65
N LYS A 328 -18.86 19.18 -0.38
CA LYS A 328 -18.34 20.07 0.65
C LYS A 328 -16.84 19.93 0.88
N ASN A 329 -16.22 18.89 0.31
CA ASN A 329 -14.85 18.47 0.61
C ASN A 329 -14.64 18.26 2.14
N GLU A 330 -15.64 17.66 2.78
CA GLU A 330 -15.70 17.45 4.23
C GLU A 330 -15.58 15.96 4.57
N ASP A 331 -14.65 15.65 5.48
CA ASP A 331 -14.54 14.32 6.06
C ASP A 331 -15.37 14.29 7.34
N TRP A 332 -16.04 13.18 7.63
CA TRP A 332 -16.79 13.06 8.87
C TRP A 332 -16.78 11.65 9.43
N TYR A 333 -16.91 11.57 10.75
CA TYR A 333 -17.00 10.33 11.49
C TYR A 333 -18.26 10.33 12.36
N GLU A 334 -18.92 9.19 12.44
CA GLU A 334 -20.06 8.96 13.34
C GLU A 334 -19.77 7.74 14.21
N GLY A 335 -19.71 7.97 15.52
CA GLY A 335 -19.38 6.92 16.49
C GLY A 335 -19.45 7.40 17.93
N PRO A 336 -18.92 6.60 18.88
CA PRO A 336 -18.86 6.95 20.29
C PRO A 336 -18.17 8.30 20.52
N CYS A 337 -18.77 9.13 21.36
CA CYS A 337 -18.32 10.48 21.65
C CYS A 337 -18.45 10.74 23.14
N ILE A 338 -17.37 11.23 23.72
CA ILE A 338 -17.35 11.85 25.05
C ILE A 338 -17.11 13.33 24.81
N GLU A 339 -18.09 14.16 25.15
CA GLU A 339 -18.01 15.60 24.86
C GLU A 339 -16.94 16.29 25.70
N LYS A 340 -16.83 15.92 26.98
CA LYS A 340 -15.89 16.48 27.94
C LYS A 340 -15.26 15.36 28.77
N GLY A 341 -13.98 15.14 28.58
CA GLY A 341 -13.16 14.27 29.43
C GLY A 341 -11.85 14.94 29.77
N LEU A 342 -11.50 14.97 31.04
CA LEU A 342 -10.20 15.42 31.51
C LEU A 342 -9.19 14.29 31.29
N VAL A 343 -8.20 14.55 30.44
CA VAL A 343 -7.07 13.65 30.20
C VAL A 343 -5.90 14.16 31.02
N GLN A 344 -5.32 13.30 31.86
CA GLN A 344 -4.21 13.63 32.75
C GLN A 344 -3.15 12.51 32.79
N GLY A 345 -1.90 12.87 33.11
CA GLY A 345 -0.78 11.93 33.23
C GLY A 345 -0.14 11.48 31.91
N LEU A 346 -0.43 12.15 30.79
CA LEU A 346 0.14 11.87 29.46
C LEU A 346 0.94 13.06 28.88
N ASP A 347 1.24 14.06 29.69
CA ASP A 347 1.91 15.31 29.33
C ASP A 347 3.44 15.24 29.43
N VAL A 348 3.97 14.19 30.07
CA VAL A 348 5.40 13.91 30.19
C VAL A 348 5.78 12.66 29.38
N GLY A 349 6.99 12.64 28.82
CA GLY A 349 7.53 11.48 28.08
C GLY A 349 7.90 10.31 29.00
N SER A 350 7.91 9.09 28.45
CA SER A 350 8.45 7.92 29.17
C SER A 350 9.98 7.91 29.07
N ALA A 351 10.69 7.77 30.20
CA ALA A 351 12.14 7.75 30.23
C ALA A 351 12.75 6.58 29.42
N GLU A 352 11.99 5.51 29.22
CA GLU A 352 12.42 4.29 28.52
C GLU A 352 11.75 4.12 27.15
N GLY A 353 10.97 5.11 26.68
CA GLY A 353 10.23 5.02 25.41
C GLY A 353 9.10 3.97 25.40
N GLY A 354 8.76 3.42 26.56
CA GLY A 354 7.63 2.51 26.74
C GLY A 354 6.27 3.21 26.73
N ASP A 355 5.23 2.40 26.94
CA ASP A 355 3.84 2.86 27.06
C ASP A 355 3.67 3.90 28.18
N ARG A 356 2.88 4.93 27.91
CA ARG A 356 2.58 5.98 28.88
C ARG A 356 1.18 5.77 29.44
N HIS A 357 1.07 5.76 30.76
CA HIS A 357 -0.18 5.49 31.47
C HIS A 357 -0.75 6.80 32.01
N GLY A 358 -2.03 7.02 31.74
CA GLY A 358 -2.76 8.18 32.23
C GLY A 358 -4.17 7.82 32.65
N GLU A 359 -4.95 8.87 32.91
CA GLU A 359 -6.33 8.75 33.34
C GLU A 359 -7.25 9.61 32.49
N LEU A 360 -8.44 9.07 32.23
CA LEU A 360 -9.56 9.79 31.64
C LEU A 360 -10.63 9.95 32.72
N VAL A 361 -10.87 11.19 33.14
CA VAL A 361 -11.90 11.54 34.11
C VAL A 361 -13.09 12.14 33.38
N VAL A 362 -14.27 11.53 33.55
CA VAL A 362 -15.51 11.93 32.86
C VAL A 362 -16.66 11.96 33.84
N GLU A 363 -17.58 12.91 33.64
CA GLU A 363 -18.80 13.04 34.41
C GLU A 363 -19.96 12.37 33.64
N ASP A 364 -20.75 11.55 34.32
CA ASP A 364 -21.93 10.92 33.71
C ASP A 364 -23.16 11.84 33.72
N VAL A 365 -24.27 11.36 33.14
CA VAL A 365 -25.52 12.11 33.05
C VAL A 365 -26.17 12.44 34.40
N HIS A 366 -25.74 11.79 35.48
CA HIS A 366 -26.20 12.03 36.85
C HIS A 366 -25.24 12.92 37.66
N GLY A 367 -24.16 13.40 37.03
CA GLY A 367 -23.13 14.20 37.69
C GLY A 367 -22.11 13.40 38.49
N MET A 368 -22.09 12.07 38.34
CA MET A 368 -21.09 11.23 39.01
C MET A 368 -19.81 11.20 38.19
N VAL A 369 -18.68 11.43 38.85
CA VAL A 369 -17.35 11.42 38.23
C VAL A 369 -16.81 9.98 38.19
N HIS A 370 -16.35 9.56 37.03
CA HIS A 370 -15.74 8.27 36.77
C HIS A 370 -14.33 8.45 36.20
N THR A 371 -13.36 7.74 36.77
CA THR A 371 -11.96 7.74 36.30
C THR A 371 -11.64 6.42 35.64
N PHE A 372 -11.14 6.46 34.40
CA PHE A 372 -10.73 5.31 33.60
C PHE A 372 -9.24 5.34 33.35
N LYS A 373 -8.60 4.17 33.33
CA LYS A 373 -7.19 4.03 32.96
C LYS A 373 -7.05 4.01 31.45
N ILE A 374 -6.13 4.83 30.93
CA ILE A 374 -5.81 4.94 29.51
C ILE A 374 -4.31 4.79 29.29
N ILE A 375 -3.94 4.42 28.07
CA ILE A 375 -2.56 4.21 27.64
C ILE A 375 -2.32 4.97 26.34
N ALA A 376 -1.17 5.61 26.22
CA ALA A 376 -0.60 6.07 24.96
C ALA A 376 0.59 5.19 24.59
N THR A 377 0.44 4.37 23.55
CA THR A 377 1.50 3.48 23.01
C THR A 377 2.47 4.22 22.09
N HIS A 378 2.64 5.52 22.32
CA HIS A 378 3.42 6.44 21.50
C HIS A 378 3.96 7.59 22.35
N GLN A 379 4.93 8.33 21.80
CA GLN A 379 5.64 9.39 22.52
C GLN A 379 5.10 10.80 22.26
N CYS A 380 4.12 11.00 21.36
CA CYS A 380 3.45 12.30 21.20
C CYS A 380 2.75 12.73 22.49
N LEU A 381 3.22 13.81 23.11
CA LEU A 381 2.67 14.30 24.39
C LEU A 381 1.21 14.74 24.23
N VAL A 382 0.40 14.43 25.23
CA VAL A 382 -0.98 14.90 25.34
C VAL A 382 -1.05 15.77 26.58
N PRO A 383 -1.09 17.11 26.44
CA PRO A 383 -1.17 18.00 27.58
C PRO A 383 -2.34 17.66 28.49
N GLU A 384 -2.20 17.89 29.79
CA GLU A 384 -3.32 17.76 30.70
C GLU A 384 -4.39 18.79 30.36
N GLY A 385 -5.64 18.34 30.26
CA GLY A 385 -6.74 19.25 29.92
C GLY A 385 -8.06 18.57 29.63
N LEU A 386 -9.07 19.40 29.43
CA LEU A 386 -10.37 18.97 28.96
C LEU A 386 -10.34 18.79 27.45
N TYR A 387 -10.71 17.60 27.02
CA TYR A 387 -10.80 17.23 25.62
C TYR A 387 -12.15 16.65 25.29
N THR A 388 -12.42 16.64 24.00
CA THR A 388 -13.48 15.88 23.39
C THR A 388 -12.87 14.59 22.83
N LEU A 389 -13.46 13.43 23.11
CA LEU A 389 -12.94 12.15 22.66
C LEU A 389 -13.89 11.48 21.66
N ARG A 390 -13.32 10.90 20.62
CA ARG A 390 -14.03 10.06 19.63
C ARG A 390 -13.54 8.65 19.77
N GLY A 391 -14.44 7.69 19.94
CA GLY A 391 -14.07 6.29 20.13
C GLY A 391 -14.19 5.51 18.83
N SER A 392 -13.38 4.46 18.68
CA SER A 392 -13.60 3.43 17.67
C SER A 392 -14.92 2.67 17.91
N SER A 393 -15.43 1.96 16.91
CA SER A 393 -16.68 1.19 17.04
C SER A 393 -16.47 -0.07 17.89
N TYR A 394 -17.45 -0.39 18.75
CA TYR A 394 -17.40 -1.44 19.78
C TYR A 394 -17.56 -2.89 19.28
N HIS A 395 -17.25 -3.18 18.02
CA HIS A 395 -17.56 -4.47 17.42
C HIS A 395 -16.39 -5.46 17.55
N TRP A 396 -16.57 -6.50 18.36
CA TRP A 396 -15.73 -7.73 18.43
C TRP A 396 -14.26 -7.58 18.87
N VAL A 397 -13.74 -6.36 19.10
CA VAL A 397 -12.32 -6.15 19.47
C VAL A 397 -12.06 -6.23 20.98
N SER A 398 -10.82 -6.60 21.31
CA SER A 398 -10.25 -6.58 22.67
C SER A 398 -9.91 -5.18 23.18
N GLU A 399 -9.64 -4.23 22.27
CA GLU A 399 -9.12 -2.89 22.58
C GLU A 399 -10.03 -1.78 22.02
N GLN A 400 -10.17 -0.70 22.78
CA GLN A 400 -11.01 0.45 22.44
C GLN A 400 -10.11 1.69 22.29
N TYR A 401 -9.99 2.19 21.06
CA TYR A 401 -9.16 3.36 20.74
C TYR A 401 -9.99 4.63 20.78
N TRP A 402 -9.35 5.74 21.14
CA TRP A 402 -9.94 7.06 21.24
C TRP A 402 -9.06 8.10 20.58
N ALA A 403 -9.60 8.85 19.64
CA ALA A 403 -8.98 10.08 19.17
C ALA A 403 -9.30 11.18 20.19
N VAL A 404 -8.25 11.78 20.74
CA VAL A 404 -8.32 12.92 21.66
C VAL A 404 -8.23 14.19 20.84
N GLY A 405 -9.17 15.11 21.02
CA GLY A 405 -9.21 16.33 20.22
C GLY A 405 -10.02 17.45 20.86
N GLN A 406 -10.11 18.56 20.13
CA GLN A 406 -10.88 19.73 20.51
C GLN A 406 -12.17 19.78 19.69
N GLN A 407 -13.29 20.05 20.36
CA GLN A 407 -14.53 20.38 19.69
C GLN A 407 -14.49 21.85 19.26
N LEU A 408 -14.60 22.07 17.97
CA LEU A 408 -14.76 23.37 17.35
C LEU A 408 -16.25 23.62 17.05
N PRO A 409 -16.65 24.87 16.75
CA PRO A 409 -18.00 25.20 16.30
C PRO A 409 -18.45 24.33 15.12
N GLU A 410 -19.77 24.26 14.91
CA GLU A 410 -20.37 23.52 13.78
C GLU A 410 -20.08 22.01 13.78
N GLN A 411 -19.95 21.39 14.96
CA GLN A 411 -19.65 19.95 15.12
C GLN A 411 -18.30 19.54 14.48
N ARG A 412 -17.35 20.46 14.39
CA ARG A 412 -16.01 20.19 13.86
C ARG A 412 -15.10 19.64 14.96
N PHE A 413 -14.30 18.64 14.63
CA PHE A 413 -13.39 17.96 15.54
C PHE A 413 -11.96 18.08 15.02
N GLU A 414 -11.10 18.73 15.80
CA GLU A 414 -9.67 18.82 15.51
C GLU A 414 -8.92 17.84 16.40
N LYS A 415 -8.28 16.85 15.76
CA LYS A 415 -7.53 15.81 16.46
C LYS A 415 -6.23 16.38 17.03
N VAL A 416 -5.93 16.04 18.28
CA VAL A 416 -4.66 16.32 18.96
C VAL A 416 -3.80 15.08 19.07
N SER A 417 -4.38 13.94 19.49
CA SER A 417 -3.65 12.67 19.58
C SER A 417 -4.59 11.47 19.69
N VAL A 418 -4.08 10.31 20.09
CA VAL A 418 -4.85 9.08 20.29
C VAL A 418 -4.50 8.41 21.61
N VAL A 419 -5.43 7.68 22.20
CA VAL A 419 -5.21 6.86 23.40
C VAL A 419 -6.00 5.57 23.28
N VAL A 420 -5.61 4.53 24.02
CA VAL A 420 -6.35 3.27 24.12
C VAL A 420 -6.77 3.04 25.57
N MET A 421 -7.91 2.39 25.78
CA MET A 421 -8.30 1.93 27.12
C MET A 421 -7.28 0.92 27.63
N ALA A 422 -6.90 1.02 28.91
CA ALA A 422 -5.81 0.20 29.45
C ALA A 422 -6.10 -1.30 29.41
N ASP A 423 -7.37 -1.69 29.53
CA ASP A 423 -7.80 -3.08 29.36
C ASP A 423 -9.28 -3.19 28.96
N ARG A 424 -9.69 -4.43 28.67
CA ARG A 424 -11.07 -4.75 28.29
C ARG A 424 -12.10 -4.48 29.39
N LYS A 425 -11.71 -4.54 30.68
CA LYS A 425 -12.62 -4.26 31.80
C LYS A 425 -12.92 -2.77 31.87
N GLU A 426 -11.91 -1.92 31.66
CA GLU A 426 -12.07 -0.47 31.57
C GLU A 426 -12.97 -0.08 30.39
N ALA A 427 -12.70 -0.62 29.20
CA ALA A 427 -13.51 -0.38 28.02
C ALA A 427 -14.98 -0.83 28.21
N LYS A 428 -15.18 -2.00 28.83
CA LYS A 428 -16.53 -2.52 29.14
C LYS A 428 -17.24 -1.63 30.16
N ARG A 429 -16.56 -1.20 31.23
CA ARG A 429 -17.13 -0.33 32.26
C ARG A 429 -17.61 0.99 31.66
N LEU A 430 -16.80 1.62 30.80
CA LEU A 430 -17.17 2.87 30.13
C LEU A 430 -18.44 2.69 29.29
N LYS A 431 -18.53 1.58 28.55
CA LYS A 431 -19.70 1.22 27.76
C LYS A 431 -20.94 0.98 28.62
N ASP A 432 -20.82 0.19 29.69
CA ASP A 432 -21.93 -0.19 30.56
C ASP A 432 -22.53 1.03 31.30
N LEU A 433 -21.71 2.06 31.56
CA LEU A 433 -22.16 3.34 32.13
C LEU A 433 -22.87 4.26 31.12
N GLY A 434 -22.82 3.95 29.83
CA GLY A 434 -23.51 4.74 28.79
C GLY A 434 -22.99 6.17 28.63
N ILE A 435 -21.77 6.47 29.10
CA ILE A 435 -21.19 7.82 29.08
C ILE A 435 -20.93 8.30 27.65
N ALA A 436 -20.47 7.39 26.79
CA ALA A 436 -20.22 7.72 25.40
C ALA A 436 -21.50 7.66 24.57
N VAL A 437 -21.89 8.78 23.99
CA VAL A 437 -23.06 8.88 23.10
C VAL A 437 -22.63 8.79 21.64
N LYS A 438 -23.54 8.37 20.75
CA LYS A 438 -23.24 8.37 19.32
C LYS A 438 -23.34 9.80 18.79
N CYS A 439 -22.27 10.31 18.18
CA CYS A 439 -22.24 11.66 17.62
C CYS A 439 -21.57 11.67 16.25
N ARG A 440 -22.05 12.53 15.35
CA ARG A 440 -21.45 12.79 14.03
C ARG A 440 -20.65 14.09 14.10
N ASN A 441 -19.41 14.07 13.62
CA ASN A 441 -18.55 15.25 13.60
C ASN A 441 -17.81 15.35 12.27
N ILE A 442 -17.62 16.59 11.82
CA ILE A 442 -16.76 16.92 10.68
C ILE A 442 -15.31 16.90 11.19
N LEU A 443 -14.46 16.11 10.55
CA LEU A 443 -13.04 16.01 10.89
C LEU A 443 -12.29 17.16 10.22
N VAL A 444 -11.50 17.88 11.02
CA VAL A 444 -10.62 18.95 10.55
C VAL A 444 -9.28 18.40 10.14
#